data_AF-A0A5C8M274-F1
#
_entry.id   AF-A0A5C8M274-F1
#
_cell.length_a   1.000
_cell.length_b   1.000
_cell.length_c   1.000
_cell.angle_alpha   90.00
_cell.angle_beta   90.00
_cell.angle_gamma   90.00
#
_symmetry.space_group_name_H-M   'P 1'
#
loop_
_entity.id
_entity.type
_entity.pdbx_description
1 polymer ?
#
loop_
_entity_poly.entity_id
_entity_poly.type
_entity_poly.pdbx_seq_one_letter_code
_entity_poly.pdbx_strand_id
1 'polypeptide(L)'
;MDTDILASDIRSYDLPDIYKLYLCSVAISQDYRGSVAFKMLYEAFFNRLLHLAQQDVYISEIVADAVTEEGKKLCEFLGMKQVKVSNHDSSIYKVSLLPPSIRVTTDKAKIFQTLYQKKYEEFKDLLDINQHL
;
A
#
# COMPACT_ATOMS: atom_id res chain seq x y z
N MET A 1 -0.55 -2.53 19.27
CA MET A 1 0.64 -2.43 18.39
C MET A 1 0.60 -3.52 17.34
N ASP A 2 1.44 -3.46 16.32
CA ASP A 2 1.62 -4.50 15.30
C ASP A 2 1.88 -5.88 15.91
N THR A 3 2.48 -5.92 17.10
CA THR A 3 2.70 -7.13 17.90
C THR A 3 1.43 -7.85 18.34
N ASP A 4 0.29 -7.15 18.29
CA ASP A 4 -1.02 -7.68 18.65
C ASP A 4 -1.74 -8.30 17.44
N ILE A 5 -1.18 -8.15 16.23
CA ILE A 5 -1.69 -8.81 15.01
C ILE A 5 -1.27 -10.27 15.06
N LEU A 6 -2.25 -11.17 15.19
CA LEU A 6 -2.03 -12.60 15.18
C LEU A 6 -1.90 -13.12 13.75
N ALA A 7 -1.25 -14.27 13.59
CA ALA A 7 -1.18 -14.93 12.28
C ALA A 7 -2.58 -15.23 11.71
N SER A 8 -3.58 -15.48 12.56
CA SER A 8 -4.97 -15.67 12.18
C SER A 8 -5.65 -14.41 11.64
N ASP A 9 -5.12 -13.23 11.96
CA ASP A 9 -5.63 -11.95 11.48
C ASP A 9 -5.09 -11.63 10.07
N ILE A 10 -4.05 -12.36 9.64
CA ILE A 10 -3.42 -12.21 8.34
C ILE A 10 -4.03 -13.22 7.37
N ARG A 11 -4.79 -12.69 6.41
CA ARG A 11 -5.33 -13.50 5.33
C ARG A 11 -4.23 -13.88 4.34
N SER A 12 -4.08 -15.18 4.09
CA SER A 12 -3.22 -15.67 2.99
C SER A 12 -3.78 -15.26 1.62
N TYR A 13 -2.88 -14.97 0.68
CA TYR A 13 -3.21 -14.56 -0.69
C TYR A 13 -3.09 -15.71 -1.71
N ASP A 14 -3.36 -16.94 -1.27
CA ASP A 14 -3.23 -18.16 -2.09
C ASP A 14 -4.37 -18.32 -3.12
N LEU A 15 -5.36 -17.42 -3.11
CA LEU A 15 -6.52 -17.43 -4.01
C LEU A 15 -6.63 -16.07 -4.73
N PRO A 16 -7.15 -16.04 -5.98
CA PRO A 16 -7.54 -14.80 -6.64
C PRO A 16 -8.57 -14.02 -5.82
N ASP A 17 -8.23 -12.81 -5.40
CA ASP A 17 -9.13 -11.90 -4.70
C ASP A 17 -8.53 -10.48 -4.58
N ILE A 18 -9.32 -9.57 -4.00
CA ILE A 18 -8.92 -8.23 -3.59
C ILE A 18 -8.60 -8.23 -2.09
N TYR A 19 -7.38 -7.87 -1.76
CA TYR A 19 -6.83 -7.86 -0.40
C TYR A 19 -6.55 -6.44 0.08
N LYS A 20 -6.49 -6.26 1.40
CA LYS A 20 -5.93 -5.06 2.03
C LYS A 20 -4.53 -5.40 2.51
N LEU A 21 -3.57 -4.50 2.27
CA LEU A 21 -2.18 -4.69 2.64
C LEU A 21 -1.84 -3.84 3.87
N TYR A 22 -1.28 -4.49 4.89
CA TYR A 22 -0.64 -3.80 6.00
C TYR A 22 0.87 -3.74 5.77
N LEU A 23 1.44 -2.53 5.70
CA LEU A 23 2.89 -2.32 5.63
C LEU A 23 3.46 -2.25 7.04
N CYS A 24 4.04 -3.37 7.51
CA CYS A 24 4.59 -3.48 8.86
C CYS A 24 5.89 -2.68 9.08
N SER A 25 6.73 -2.55 8.05
CA SER A 25 7.98 -1.80 8.17
C SER A 25 8.56 -1.41 6.82
N VAL A 26 9.11 -0.20 6.77
CA VAL A 26 10.02 0.24 5.71
C VAL A 26 11.24 0.86 6.37
N ALA A 27 12.41 0.25 6.14
CA ALA A 27 13.65 0.70 6.74
C ALA A 27 14.75 0.82 5.70
N ILE A 28 15.50 1.91 5.77
CA ILE A 28 16.74 2.12 5.02
C ILE A 28 17.82 2.48 6.03
N SER A 29 18.88 1.66 6.06
CA SER A 29 20.04 1.93 6.90
C SER A 29 20.58 3.34 6.63
N GLN A 30 21.07 3.99 7.68
CA GLN A 30 21.46 5.40 7.64
C GLN A 30 22.47 5.71 6.54
N ASP A 31 23.42 4.80 6.31
CA ASP A 31 24.47 4.92 5.28
C ASP A 31 23.92 4.95 3.84
N TYR A 32 22.68 4.49 3.65
CA TYR A 32 22.04 4.41 2.34
C TYR A 32 20.88 5.41 2.17
N ARG A 33 20.64 6.28 3.17
CA ARG A 33 19.61 7.33 3.05
C ARG A 33 20.04 8.38 2.02
N GLY A 34 19.09 8.91 1.26
CA GLY A 34 19.37 9.84 0.15
C GLY A 34 20.05 9.19 -1.08
N SER A 35 20.32 7.88 -1.04
CA SER A 35 20.81 7.11 -2.18
C SER A 35 19.67 6.56 -3.03
N VAL A 36 20.02 5.81 -4.07
CA VAL A 36 19.05 5.10 -4.93
C VAL A 36 18.33 3.94 -4.21
N ALA A 37 18.73 3.55 -3.00
CA ALA A 37 18.17 2.43 -2.27
C ALA A 37 16.64 2.52 -2.11
N PHE A 38 16.12 3.72 -1.79
CA PHE A 38 14.67 3.92 -1.71
C PHE A 38 13.98 3.70 -3.06
N LYS A 39 14.54 4.26 -4.13
CA LYS A 39 13.99 4.08 -5.49
C LYS A 39 13.95 2.60 -5.86
N MET A 40 15.01 1.85 -5.56
CA MET A 40 15.07 0.41 -5.81
C MET A 40 13.98 -0.35 -5.03
N LEU A 41 13.82 -0.05 -3.74
CA LEU A 41 12.75 -0.64 -2.92
C LEU A 41 11.37 -0.31 -3.48
N TYR A 42 11.17 0.95 -3.88
CA TYR A 42 9.91 1.44 -4.43
C TYR A 42 9.54 0.77 -5.76
N GLU A 43 10.51 0.62 -6.66
CA GLU A 43 10.32 -0.10 -7.93
C GLU A 43 10.09 -1.60 -7.71
N ALA A 44 10.83 -2.22 -6.78
CA ALA A 44 10.63 -3.62 -6.41
C ALA A 44 9.23 -3.86 -5.83
N PHE A 45 8.72 -2.92 -5.01
CA PHE A 45 7.38 -2.97 -4.46
C PHE A 45 6.31 -2.99 -5.57
N PHE A 46 6.36 -2.07 -6.52
CA PHE A 46 5.42 -2.09 -7.64
C PHE A 46 5.58 -3.31 -8.54
N ASN A 47 6.81 -3.78 -8.78
CA ASN A 47 7.01 -5.03 -9.51
C ASN A 47 6.32 -6.21 -8.80
N ARG A 48 6.37 -6.26 -7.46
CA ARG A 48 5.64 -7.27 -6.70
C ARG A 48 4.13 -7.13 -6.86
N LEU A 49 3.58 -5.93 -6.75
CA LEU A 49 2.13 -5.70 -6.94
C LEU A 49 1.66 -6.07 -8.37
N LEU A 50 2.46 -5.74 -9.38
CA LEU A 50 2.20 -6.13 -10.77
C LEU A 50 2.25 -7.65 -10.95
N HIS A 51 3.20 -8.33 -10.30
CA HIS A 51 3.29 -9.78 -10.36
C HIS A 51 2.10 -10.47 -9.70
N LEU A 52 1.63 -9.97 -8.54
CA LEU A 52 0.41 -10.46 -7.90
C LEU A 52 -0.81 -10.26 -8.80
N ALA A 53 -0.90 -9.11 -9.49
CA ALA A 53 -2.01 -8.84 -10.40
C ALA A 53 -2.04 -9.80 -11.61
N GLN A 54 -0.90 -10.38 -12.02
CA GLN A 54 -0.87 -11.44 -13.05
C GLN A 54 -1.51 -12.76 -12.58
N GLN A 55 -1.68 -12.92 -11.26
CA GLN A 55 -2.28 -14.08 -10.62
C GLN A 55 -3.72 -13.76 -10.13
N ASP A 56 -4.31 -12.68 -10.63
CA ASP A 56 -5.61 -12.15 -10.19
C ASP A 56 -5.69 -11.82 -8.69
N VAL A 57 -4.54 -11.50 -8.08
CA VAL A 57 -4.44 -11.00 -6.71
C VAL A 57 -4.20 -9.49 -6.73
N TYR A 58 -5.16 -8.72 -6.22
CA TYR A 58 -5.09 -7.27 -6.21
C TYR A 58 -5.08 -6.71 -4.79
N ILE A 59 -4.44 -5.57 -4.60
CA ILE A 59 -4.50 -4.82 -3.33
C ILE A 59 -5.44 -3.64 -3.51
N SER A 60 -6.51 -3.52 -2.73
CA SER A 60 -7.41 -2.35 -2.79
C SER A 60 -6.90 -1.17 -1.98
N GLU A 61 -6.17 -1.46 -0.91
CA GLU A 61 -5.80 -0.47 0.09
C GLU A 61 -4.50 -0.85 0.77
N ILE A 62 -3.70 0.16 1.10
CA ILE A 62 -2.52 0.00 1.94
C ILE A 62 -2.73 0.81 3.21
N VAL A 63 -2.43 0.19 4.36
CA VAL A 63 -2.38 0.85 5.67
C VAL A 63 -0.97 0.70 6.25
N ALA A 64 -0.49 1.74 6.92
CA ALA A 64 0.79 1.73 7.62
C ALA A 64 0.69 2.45 8.96
N ASP A 65 1.40 1.96 9.96
CA ASP A 65 1.63 2.66 11.23
C ASP A 65 2.98 3.39 11.20
N ALA A 66 2.97 4.72 11.12
CA ALA A 66 4.17 5.54 11.06
C ALA A 66 4.50 6.13 12.45
N VAL A 67 5.57 5.61 13.05
CA VAL A 67 6.07 6.05 14.37
C VAL A 67 7.05 7.23 14.26
N THR A 68 7.96 7.22 13.28
CA THR A 68 8.98 8.26 13.12
C THR A 68 8.56 9.36 12.15
N GLU A 69 9.13 10.55 12.30
CA GLU A 69 8.88 11.68 11.39
C GLU A 69 9.30 11.36 9.94
N GLU A 70 10.37 10.60 9.74
CA GLU A 70 10.76 10.12 8.41
C GLU A 70 9.72 9.16 7.83
N GLY A 71 9.15 8.27 8.65
CA GLY A 71 8.08 7.37 8.23
C GLY A 71 6.80 8.11 7.85
N LYS A 72 6.43 9.16 8.61
CA LYS A 72 5.31 10.04 8.29
C LYS A 72 5.51 10.73 6.94
N LYS A 73 6.68 11.36 6.74
CA LYS A 73 7.06 12.00 5.47
C LYS A 73 7.06 11.00 4.31
N LEU A 74 7.48 9.77 4.53
CA LEU A 74 7.43 8.73 3.52
C LEU A 74 5.98 8.38 3.16
N CYS A 75 5.11 8.16 4.13
CA CYS A 75 3.69 7.88 3.87
C CYS A 75 3.05 9.00 3.06
N GLU A 76 3.29 10.26 3.44
CA GLU A 76 2.81 11.43 2.71
C GLU A 76 3.41 11.52 1.29
N PHE A 77 4.71 11.25 1.14
CA PHE A 77 5.36 11.19 -0.16
C PHE A 77 4.71 10.15 -1.07
N LEU A 78 4.29 9.00 -0.53
CA LEU A 78 3.58 7.96 -1.27
C LEU A 78 2.12 8.36 -1.60
N GLY A 79 1.63 9.50 -1.13
CA GLY A 79 0.24 9.93 -1.32
C GLY A 79 -0.72 9.29 -0.31
N MET A 80 -0.21 8.66 0.76
CA MET A 80 -1.04 8.19 1.85
C MET A 80 -1.56 9.36 2.68
N LYS A 81 -2.78 9.24 3.18
CA LYS A 81 -3.41 10.21 4.06
C LYS A 81 -3.41 9.66 5.48
N GLN A 82 -3.08 10.51 6.45
CA GLN A 82 -3.27 10.17 7.86
C GLN A 82 -4.78 10.04 8.13
N VAL A 83 -5.19 8.93 8.73
CA VAL A 83 -6.61 8.64 9.04
C VAL A 83 -6.89 8.61 10.53
N LYS A 84 -5.87 8.35 11.35
CA LYS A 84 -6.01 8.24 12.81
C LYS A 84 -4.66 8.46 13.50
N VAL A 85 -4.69 8.95 14.74
CA VAL A 85 -3.57 8.82 15.69
C VAL A 85 -3.88 7.62 16.59
N SER A 86 -2.93 6.72 16.75
CA SER A 86 -3.08 5.52 17.57
C SER A 86 -3.11 5.88 19.07
N ASN A 87 -3.41 4.89 19.90
CA ASN A 87 -3.39 5.07 21.36
C ASN A 87 -1.94 5.10 21.92
N HIS A 88 -0.94 4.93 21.05
CA HIS A 88 0.49 4.90 21.36
C HIS A 88 1.25 6.00 20.60
N ASP A 89 0.57 7.11 20.29
CA ASP A 89 1.11 8.34 19.68
C ASP A 89 1.80 8.16 18.33
N SER A 90 1.42 7.12 17.59
CA SER A 90 1.83 6.92 16.20
C SER A 90 0.73 7.36 15.23
N SER A 91 1.09 7.62 13.98
CA SER A 91 0.16 8.09 12.96
C SER A 91 -0.20 6.95 12.01
N ILE A 92 -1.48 6.61 11.92
CA ILE A 92 -1.99 5.62 10.97
C ILE A 92 -2.27 6.29 9.64
N TYR A 93 -1.61 5.80 8.59
CA TYR A 93 -1.76 6.28 7.21
C TYR A 93 -2.46 5.24 6.35
N LYS A 94 -3.18 5.72 5.34
CA LYS A 94 -3.92 4.90 4.38
C LYS A 94 -3.89 5.47 2.97
N VAL A 95 -3.81 4.61 1.96
CA VAL A 95 -3.96 4.98 0.54
C VAL A 95 -4.82 3.95 -0.18
N SER A 96 -5.61 4.40 -1.14
CA SER A 96 -6.38 3.52 -2.02
C SER A 96 -5.56 3.16 -3.25
N LEU A 97 -5.60 1.89 -3.63
CA LEU A 97 -5.09 1.39 -4.90
C LEU A 97 -6.23 1.06 -5.87
N LEU A 98 -7.46 0.90 -5.38
CA LEU A 98 -8.68 0.75 -6.18
C LEU A 98 -9.78 1.67 -5.60
N PRO A 99 -9.96 2.91 -6.11
CA PRO A 99 -9.23 3.50 -7.23
C PRO A 99 -7.78 3.89 -6.86
N PRO A 100 -6.83 3.88 -7.81
CA PRO A 100 -5.43 4.16 -7.52
C PRO A 100 -5.22 5.65 -7.20
N SER A 101 -4.81 5.94 -5.96
CA SER A 101 -4.45 7.29 -5.49
C SER A 101 -3.02 7.42 -4.99
N ILE A 102 -2.22 6.35 -5.11
CA ILE A 102 -0.80 6.36 -4.77
C ILE A 102 0.01 7.27 -5.71
N ARG A 103 1.04 7.93 -5.17
CA ARG A 103 1.90 8.82 -5.95
C ARG A 103 2.74 8.03 -6.96
N VAL A 104 2.68 8.43 -8.22
CA VAL A 104 3.42 7.78 -9.31
C VAL A 104 4.64 8.61 -9.72
N THR A 105 5.84 8.06 -9.54
CA THR A 105 7.10 8.75 -9.86
C THR A 105 8.05 7.95 -10.76
N THR A 106 7.75 6.68 -11.03
CA THR A 106 8.56 5.78 -11.87
C THR A 106 7.71 5.19 -12.99
N ASP A 107 8.34 4.71 -14.07
CA ASP A 107 7.62 4.10 -15.18
C ASP A 107 6.89 2.81 -14.77
N LYS A 108 7.46 2.05 -13.82
CA LYS A 108 6.77 0.90 -13.21
C LYS A 108 5.52 1.32 -12.46
N ALA A 109 5.58 2.41 -11.71
CA ALA A 109 4.41 2.96 -11.01
C ALA A 109 3.33 3.44 -12.01
N LYS A 110 3.71 3.97 -13.18
CA LYS A 110 2.75 4.34 -14.24
C LYS A 110 2.04 3.11 -14.82
N ILE A 111 2.79 2.06 -15.14
CA ILE A 111 2.21 0.78 -15.62
C ILE A 111 1.23 0.22 -14.59
N PHE A 112 1.63 0.21 -13.32
CA PHE A 112 0.77 -0.15 -12.20
C PHE A 112 -0.51 0.68 -12.18
N GLN A 113 -0.40 2.01 -12.28
CA GLN A 113 -1.56 2.91 -12.25
C GLN A 113 -2.53 2.63 -13.39
N THR A 114 -2.05 2.43 -14.62
CA THR A 114 -2.91 2.10 -15.77
C THR A 114 -3.64 0.77 -15.55
N LEU A 115 -2.94 -0.26 -15.08
CA LEU A 115 -3.53 -1.57 -14.81
C LEU A 115 -4.62 -1.48 -13.73
N TYR A 116 -4.30 -0.84 -12.60
CA TYR A 116 -5.22 -0.73 -11.48
C TYR A 116 -6.39 0.20 -11.76
N GLN A 117 -6.21 1.26 -12.57
CA GLN A 117 -7.34 2.08 -13.03
C GLN A 117 -8.30 1.25 -13.88
N LYS A 118 -7.78 0.46 -14.84
CA LYS A 118 -8.63 -0.43 -15.64
C LYS A 118 -9.40 -1.42 -14.76
N LYS A 119 -8.71 -2.04 -13.80
CA LYS A 119 -9.35 -2.97 -12.86
C LYS A 119 -10.42 -2.28 -12.01
N TYR A 120 -10.18 -1.06 -11.55
CA TYR A 120 -11.20 -0.30 -10.83
C TYR A 120 -12.45 -0.08 -11.69
N GLU A 121 -12.30 0.34 -12.95
CA GLU A 121 -13.45 0.55 -13.85
C GLU A 121 -14.25 -0.74 -14.12
N GLU A 122 -13.58 -1.90 -14.15
CA GLU A 122 -14.25 -3.21 -14.30
C GLU A 122 -15.11 -3.57 -13.08
N PHE A 123 -14.74 -3.11 -11.88
CA PHE A 123 -15.36 -3.53 -10.61
C PHE A 123 -16.07 -2.40 -9.86
N LYS A 124 -16.06 -1.16 -10.37
CA LYS A 124 -16.57 0.01 -9.64
C LYS A 124 -17.99 -0.17 -9.13
N ASP A 125 -18.87 -0.75 -9.96
CA ASP A 125 -20.27 -0.98 -9.60
C ASP A 125 -20.42 -2.00 -8.46
N LEU A 126 -19.48 -2.95 -8.33
CA LEU A 126 -19.45 -3.93 -7.24
C LEU A 126 -18.77 -3.37 -5.98
N LEU A 127 -17.78 -2.49 -6.15
CA LEU A 127 -17.04 -1.89 -5.04
C LEU A 127 -17.85 -0.79 -4.34
N ASP A 128 -18.67 -0.04 -5.07
CA ASP A 128 -19.50 1.05 -4.53
C ASP A 128 -20.68 0.52 -3.70
N ILE A 129 -21.19 -0.68 -3.98
CA ILE A 129 -22.26 -1.34 -3.19
C ILE A 129 -21.78 -1.67 -1.76
N ASN A 130 -20.49 -1.94 -1.57
CA ASN A 130 -19.92 -2.34 -0.27
C ASN A 130 -19.47 -1.17 0.60
N GLN A 131 -19.68 0.09 0.18
CA GLN A 131 -19.37 1.28 0.99
C GLN A 131 -20.56 1.78 1.84
N HIS A 132 -21.72 1.12 1.75
CA HIS A 132 -22.97 1.49 2.44
C HIS A 132 -23.48 0.45 3.46
N LEU A 133 -22.65 -0.54 3.81
CA LEU A 133 -22.88 -1.51 4.89
C LEU A 133 -21.82 -1.33 5.98
#